data_AF-A0A194SC47-F1
#
_entry.id   AF-A0A194SC47-F1
#
_cell.length_a   1.000
_cell.length_b   1.000
_cell.length_c   1.000
_cell.angle_alpha   90.00
_cell.angle_beta   90.00
_cell.angle_gamma   90.00
#
_symmetry.space_group_name_H-M   'P 1'
#
loop_
_entity.id
_entity.type
_entity.pdbx_description
1 polymer ?
#
loop_
_entity_poly.entity_id
_entity_poly.type
_entity_poly.pdbx_seq_one_letter_code
_entity_poly.pdbx_strand_id
1 'polypeptide(L)'
;PRPWRIVFPEDPVRDRFFADHPFEAHRPQSLVEGELVAEPSGPRGKEWTELRQRTVNPTADDCIAFITNLTTSHALPLAVAYPHGVAQFRTLRAEHETATRAAQLEAESHGARFFGALDRAVKLEERVLDEWTSAREIQEGFAAAGRNGAQGAQAQTQVAQGVAAPQGSVWAPAEARPAFGGGGGADESLFSGGVEYLGRFASAGARSVQGQGQGEEGTRPGAVVRGDGLLVEAQA
;
A
#
# COMPACT_ATOMS: atom_id res chain seq x y z
N PRO A 1 -37.51 -29.38 -10.66
CA PRO A 1 -36.21 -29.87 -11.20
C PRO A 1 -35.10 -28.92 -10.74
N ARG A 2 -33.94 -29.42 -10.30
CA ARG A 2 -32.82 -28.55 -9.91
C ARG A 2 -31.94 -28.26 -11.15
N PRO A 3 -31.56 -27.01 -11.40
CA PRO A 3 -30.70 -26.67 -12.54
C PRO A 3 -29.31 -27.30 -12.38
N TRP A 4 -28.65 -27.56 -13.50
CA TRP A 4 -27.28 -28.08 -13.52
C TRP A 4 -26.27 -26.97 -13.18
N ARG A 5 -25.17 -27.37 -12.53
CA ARG A 5 -24.06 -26.47 -12.23
C ARG A 5 -23.27 -26.22 -13.52
N ILE A 6 -23.04 -24.95 -13.84
CA ILE A 6 -22.14 -24.54 -14.92
C ILE A 6 -20.71 -24.68 -14.39
N VAL A 7 -19.88 -25.47 -15.07
CA VAL A 7 -18.48 -25.69 -14.72
C VAL A 7 -17.66 -25.51 -15.98
N PHE A 8 -16.64 -24.66 -15.89
CA PHE A 8 -15.74 -24.37 -16.99
C PHE A 8 -14.40 -25.09 -16.81
N PRO A 9 -13.73 -25.53 -17.90
CA PRO A 9 -12.42 -26.16 -17.81
C PRO A 9 -11.32 -25.22 -17.29
N GLU A 10 -11.52 -23.90 -17.35
CA GLU A 10 -10.61 -22.88 -16.85
C GLU A 10 -10.66 -22.70 -15.32
N ASP A 11 -11.79 -23.03 -14.68
CA ASP A 11 -12.01 -22.84 -13.24
C ASP A 11 -10.92 -23.49 -12.35
N PRO A 12 -10.50 -24.76 -12.54
CA PRO A 12 -9.43 -25.34 -11.73
C PRO A 12 -8.06 -24.65 -11.93
N VAL A 13 -7.82 -24.06 -13.10
CA VAL A 13 -6.59 -23.31 -13.37
C VAL A 13 -6.63 -21.96 -12.65
N ARG A 14 -7.80 -21.31 -12.60
CA ARG A 14 -8.02 -20.08 -11.82
C ARG A 14 -7.76 -20.29 -10.34
N ASP A 15 -8.36 -21.31 -9.75
CA ASP A 15 -8.21 -21.63 -8.33
C ASP A 15 -6.74 -21.82 -7.96
N ARG A 16 -6.00 -22.57 -8.78
CA ARG A 16 -4.56 -22.77 -8.59
C ARG A 16 -3.76 -21.48 -8.79
N PHE A 17 -4.07 -20.71 -9.83
CA PHE A 17 -3.34 -19.49 -10.17
C PHE A 17 -3.41 -18.46 -9.05
N PHE A 18 -4.60 -18.19 -8.52
CA PHE A 18 -4.80 -17.22 -7.45
C PHE A 18 -4.34 -17.73 -6.08
N ALA A 19 -4.34 -19.04 -5.85
CA ALA A 19 -3.70 -19.62 -4.66
C ALA A 19 -2.17 -19.39 -4.67
N ASP A 20 -1.53 -19.57 -5.83
CA ASP A 20 -0.08 -19.35 -5.98
C ASP A 20 0.29 -17.85 -6.04
N HIS A 21 -0.63 -16.98 -6.48
CA HIS A 21 -0.41 -15.54 -6.69
C HIS A 21 -1.49 -14.69 -6.01
N PRO A 22 -1.52 -14.63 -4.67
CA PRO A 22 -2.58 -13.92 -3.94
C PRO A 22 -2.62 -12.42 -4.27
N PHE A 23 -1.47 -11.81 -4.57
CA PHE A 23 -1.41 -10.38 -4.89
C PHE A 23 -1.97 -10.01 -6.27
N GLU A 24 -2.12 -10.97 -7.19
CA GLU A 24 -2.80 -10.67 -8.46
C GLU A 24 -4.30 -10.44 -8.25
N ALA A 25 -4.91 -11.00 -7.20
CA ALA A 25 -6.30 -10.74 -6.84
C ALA A 25 -6.54 -9.31 -6.31
N HIS A 26 -5.49 -8.62 -5.85
CA HIS A 26 -5.59 -7.22 -5.41
C HIS A 26 -5.52 -6.23 -6.58
N ARG A 27 -5.22 -6.68 -7.80
CA ARG A 27 -5.22 -5.80 -8.96
C ARG A 27 -6.66 -5.43 -9.31
N PRO A 28 -6.97 -4.13 -9.50
CA PRO A 28 -8.32 -3.72 -9.84
C PRO A 28 -8.71 -4.28 -11.21
N GLN A 29 -9.88 -4.91 -11.28
CA GLN A 29 -10.51 -5.36 -12.52
C GLN A 29 -11.90 -4.73 -12.63
N SER A 30 -12.23 -4.25 -13.83
CA SER A 30 -13.60 -3.82 -14.12
C SER A 30 -14.46 -5.04 -14.40
N LEU A 31 -15.49 -5.24 -13.60
CA LEU A 31 -16.54 -6.26 -13.85
C LEU A 31 -17.68 -5.71 -14.72
N VAL A 32 -17.62 -4.43 -15.08
CA VAL A 32 -18.61 -3.80 -15.96
C VAL A 32 -18.38 -4.31 -17.37
N GLU A 33 -19.35 -5.07 -17.88
CA GLU A 33 -19.38 -5.54 -19.26
C GLU A 33 -19.67 -4.39 -20.21
N GLY A 34 -19.10 -4.44 -21.42
CA GLY A 34 -19.42 -3.50 -22.49
C GLY A 34 -20.81 -3.76 -23.08
N GLU A 35 -21.34 -2.79 -23.84
CA GLU A 35 -22.63 -2.93 -24.55
C GLU A 35 -22.65 -4.12 -25.52
N LEU A 36 -21.48 -4.47 -26.07
CA LEU A 36 -21.28 -5.63 -26.94
C LEU A 36 -20.25 -6.57 -26.32
N VAL A 37 -20.51 -7.87 -26.44
CA VAL A 37 -19.53 -8.92 -26.12
C VAL A 37 -18.42 -8.83 -27.18
N ALA A 38 -17.32 -8.16 -26.83
CA ALA A 38 -16.17 -8.05 -27.71
C ALA A 38 -15.52 -9.42 -27.90
N GLU A 39 -15.34 -9.84 -29.15
CA GLU A 39 -14.52 -11.02 -29.41
C GLU A 39 -13.07 -10.77 -28.96
N PRO A 40 -12.41 -11.79 -28.39
CA PRO A 40 -11.03 -11.66 -27.98
C PRO A 40 -10.15 -11.36 -29.20
N SER A 41 -9.55 -10.17 -29.21
CA SER A 41 -8.54 -9.78 -30.20
C SER A 41 -7.29 -10.65 -30.04
N GLY A 42 -6.76 -11.18 -31.15
CA GLY A 42 -5.50 -11.93 -31.19
C GLY A 42 -5.58 -13.32 -31.82
N PRO A 43 -4.42 -14.01 -31.96
CA PRO A 43 -4.38 -15.37 -32.45
C PRO A 43 -5.11 -16.33 -31.49
N ARG A 44 -5.77 -17.35 -32.05
CA ARG A 44 -6.55 -18.35 -31.32
C ARG A 44 -6.08 -19.76 -31.70
N GLY A 45 -6.31 -20.71 -30.80
CA GLY A 45 -5.99 -22.12 -31.03
C GLY A 45 -4.49 -22.36 -31.17
N LYS A 46 -4.11 -23.16 -32.17
CA LYS A 46 -2.71 -23.57 -32.42
C LYS A 46 -1.78 -22.42 -32.79
N GLU A 47 -2.31 -21.34 -33.35
CA GLU A 47 -1.52 -20.16 -33.71
C GLU A 47 -1.06 -19.37 -32.49
N TRP A 48 -1.75 -19.53 -31.35
CA TRP A 48 -1.38 -18.84 -30.12
C TRP A 48 -0.36 -19.67 -29.35
N THR A 49 0.91 -19.34 -29.55
CA THR A 49 2.06 -20.03 -28.96
C THR A 49 2.70 -19.24 -27.82
N GLU A 50 2.52 -17.92 -27.80
CA GLU A 50 3.10 -17.03 -26.80
C GLU A 50 2.07 -16.03 -26.26
N LEU A 51 2.12 -15.77 -24.97
CA LEU A 51 1.22 -14.83 -24.29
C LEU A 51 1.37 -13.39 -24.85
N ARG A 52 2.59 -13.00 -25.24
CA ARG A 52 2.92 -11.67 -25.79
C ARG A 52 2.23 -11.36 -27.12
N GLN A 53 1.84 -12.38 -27.88
CA GLN A 53 1.20 -12.20 -29.19
C GLN A 53 -0.16 -11.51 -29.09
N ARG A 54 -0.83 -11.64 -27.93
CA ARG A 54 -2.15 -11.08 -27.72
C ARG A 54 -2.10 -9.71 -27.04
N THR A 55 -1.26 -9.57 -26.03
CA THR A 55 -1.16 -8.34 -25.25
C THR A 55 0.25 -8.14 -24.71
N VAL A 56 0.64 -6.87 -24.62
CA VAL A 56 1.91 -6.45 -24.00
C VAL A 56 1.78 -6.43 -22.47
N ASN A 57 0.59 -6.14 -21.94
CA ASN A 57 0.31 -6.15 -20.50
C ASN A 57 -0.77 -7.20 -20.21
N PRO A 58 -0.39 -8.47 -19.99
CA PRO A 58 -1.36 -9.53 -19.76
C PRO A 58 -2.07 -9.39 -18.42
N THR A 59 -3.37 -9.68 -18.42
CA THR A 59 -4.15 -9.88 -17.20
C THR A 59 -3.99 -11.32 -16.68
N ALA A 60 -4.42 -11.57 -15.44
CA ALA A 60 -4.45 -12.92 -14.89
C ALA A 60 -5.31 -13.87 -15.77
N ASP A 61 -6.48 -13.40 -16.21
CA ASP A 61 -7.37 -14.17 -17.09
C ASP A 61 -6.73 -14.47 -18.44
N ASP A 62 -5.92 -13.57 -19.01
CA ASP A 62 -5.20 -13.85 -20.25
C ASP A 62 -4.19 -14.99 -20.09
N CYS A 63 -3.49 -15.03 -18.95
CA CYS A 63 -2.57 -16.12 -18.62
C CYS A 63 -3.30 -17.45 -18.45
N ILE A 64 -4.44 -17.46 -17.75
CA ILE A 64 -5.27 -18.64 -17.57
C ILE A 64 -5.81 -19.14 -18.92
N ALA A 65 -6.34 -18.24 -19.75
CA ALA A 65 -6.80 -18.58 -21.09
C ALA A 65 -5.68 -19.15 -21.97
N PHE A 66 -4.46 -18.62 -21.84
CA PHE A 66 -3.28 -19.15 -22.52
C PHE A 66 -2.93 -20.57 -22.05
N ILE A 67 -2.89 -20.83 -20.74
CA ILE A 67 -2.61 -22.17 -20.19
C ILE A 67 -3.67 -23.19 -20.63
N THR A 68 -4.94 -22.80 -20.63
CA THR A 68 -6.02 -23.66 -21.13
C THR A 68 -5.85 -23.93 -22.62
N ASN A 69 -5.50 -22.93 -23.42
CA ASN A 69 -5.24 -23.12 -24.84
C ASN A 69 -4.05 -24.06 -25.10
N LEU A 70 -2.95 -23.94 -24.35
CA LEU A 70 -1.82 -24.87 -24.42
C LEU A 70 -2.25 -26.32 -24.12
N THR A 71 -3.16 -26.49 -23.18
CA THR A 71 -3.68 -27.81 -22.81
C THR A 71 -4.61 -28.38 -23.90
N THR A 72 -5.51 -27.56 -24.45
CA THR A 72 -6.53 -27.99 -25.43
C THR A 72 -6.00 -28.09 -26.86
N SER A 73 -5.30 -27.06 -27.36
CA SER A 73 -4.90 -26.98 -28.78
C SER A 73 -3.54 -27.62 -29.06
N HIS A 74 -2.60 -27.51 -28.10
CA HIS A 74 -1.24 -28.04 -28.21
C HIS A 74 -1.07 -29.39 -27.50
N ALA A 75 -2.13 -29.89 -26.85
CA ALA A 75 -2.16 -31.18 -26.14
C ALA A 75 -1.04 -31.32 -25.08
N LEU A 76 -0.62 -30.21 -24.48
CA LEU A 76 0.37 -30.23 -23.41
C LEU A 76 -0.30 -30.62 -22.08
N PRO A 77 0.32 -31.47 -21.25
CA PRO A 77 -0.23 -31.77 -19.93
C PRO A 77 -0.21 -30.51 -19.06
N LEU A 78 -1.23 -30.33 -18.22
CA LEU A 78 -1.37 -29.16 -17.34
C LEU A 78 -0.13 -28.93 -16.46
N ALA A 79 0.55 -30.00 -16.05
CA ALA A 79 1.78 -29.92 -15.26
C ALA A 79 2.93 -29.18 -15.98
N VAL A 80 2.96 -29.22 -17.32
CA VAL A 80 3.97 -28.53 -18.14
C VAL A 80 3.43 -27.18 -18.64
N ALA A 81 2.17 -27.12 -19.05
CA ALA A 81 1.54 -25.90 -19.56
C ALA A 81 1.46 -24.79 -18.50
N TYR A 82 1.15 -25.14 -17.25
CA TYR A 82 1.01 -24.17 -16.16
C TYR A 82 2.30 -23.40 -15.85
N PRO A 83 3.44 -24.04 -15.50
CA PRO A 83 4.67 -23.31 -15.23
C PRO A 83 5.18 -22.54 -16.46
N HIS A 84 4.92 -23.04 -17.68
CA HIS A 84 5.27 -22.34 -18.91
C HIS A 84 4.48 -21.03 -19.07
N GLY A 85 3.16 -21.06 -18.91
CA GLY A 85 2.31 -19.87 -18.98
C GLY A 85 2.64 -18.86 -17.87
N VAL A 86 2.82 -19.34 -16.64
CA VAL A 86 3.19 -18.50 -15.49
C VAL A 86 4.57 -17.85 -15.68
N ALA A 87 5.55 -18.56 -16.25
CA ALA A 87 6.86 -18.00 -16.55
C ALA A 87 6.74 -16.83 -17.55
N GLN A 88 6.02 -17.02 -18.66
CA GLN A 88 5.81 -15.94 -19.64
C GLN A 88 5.07 -14.74 -19.03
N PHE A 89 4.06 -15.00 -18.20
CA PHE A 89 3.33 -13.96 -17.50
C PHE A 89 4.25 -13.14 -16.57
N ARG A 90 5.10 -13.81 -15.78
CA ARG A 90 6.06 -13.14 -14.88
C ARG A 90 7.08 -12.32 -15.66
N THR A 91 7.58 -12.83 -16.79
CA THR A 91 8.49 -12.08 -17.67
C THR A 91 7.85 -10.80 -18.17
N LEU A 92 6.63 -10.87 -18.73
CA LEU A 92 5.92 -9.69 -19.23
C LEU A 92 5.60 -8.68 -18.13
N ARG A 93 5.28 -9.14 -16.93
CA ARG A 93 5.07 -8.26 -15.76
C ARG A 93 6.36 -7.55 -15.35
N ALA A 94 7.48 -8.26 -15.30
CA ALA A 94 8.78 -7.68 -14.95
C ALA A 94 9.24 -6.65 -16.01
N GLU A 95 9.02 -6.94 -17.29
CA GLU A 95 9.26 -6.00 -18.39
C GLU A 95 8.41 -4.74 -18.22
N HIS A 96 7.11 -4.88 -17.94
CA HIS A 96 6.22 -3.75 -17.75
C HIS A 96 6.60 -2.88 -16.54
N GLU A 97 6.97 -3.49 -15.41
CA GLU A 97 7.44 -2.78 -14.22
C GLU A 97 8.74 -2.00 -14.52
N THR A 98 9.70 -2.65 -15.19
CA THR A 98 10.96 -2.03 -15.58
C THR A 98 10.73 -0.86 -16.54
N ALA A 99 9.85 -1.02 -17.53
CA ALA A 99 9.49 0.03 -18.48
C ALA A 99 8.81 1.22 -17.78
N THR A 100 7.89 0.95 -16.85
CA THR A 100 7.19 2.00 -16.09
C THR A 100 8.17 2.79 -15.21
N ARG A 101 9.11 2.09 -14.55
CA ARG A 101 10.13 2.72 -13.73
C ARG A 101 11.11 3.56 -14.56
N ALA A 102 11.55 3.03 -15.71
CA ALA A 102 12.42 3.77 -16.63
C ALA A 102 11.73 5.04 -17.13
N ALA A 103 10.47 4.94 -17.56
CA ALA A 103 9.68 6.09 -18.02
C ALA A 103 9.52 7.16 -16.93
N GLN A 104 9.33 6.75 -15.67
CA GLN A 104 9.26 7.70 -14.55
C GLN A 104 10.60 8.44 -14.35
N LEU A 105 11.71 7.71 -14.33
CA LEU A 105 13.05 8.29 -14.16
C LEU A 105 13.42 9.24 -15.30
N GLU A 106 13.08 8.87 -16.54
CA GLU A 106 13.27 9.73 -17.71
C GLU A 106 12.45 11.01 -17.58
N ALA A 107 11.16 10.90 -17.22
CA ALA A 107 10.31 12.07 -17.01
C ALA A 107 10.85 12.99 -15.89
N GLU A 108 11.32 12.44 -14.78
CA GLU A 108 11.95 13.19 -13.68
C GLU A 108 13.23 13.90 -14.15
N SER A 109 14.04 13.24 -14.98
CA SER A 109 15.24 13.84 -15.59
C SER A 109 14.91 15.02 -16.51
N HIS A 110 13.74 14.99 -17.15
CA HIS A 110 13.21 16.08 -17.97
C HIS A 110 12.45 17.15 -17.17
N GLY A 111 12.45 17.06 -15.84
CA GLY A 111 11.88 18.05 -14.94
C GLY A 111 10.42 17.82 -14.55
N ALA A 112 9.82 16.67 -14.90
CA ALA A 112 8.52 16.30 -14.37
C ALA A 112 8.62 16.06 -12.86
N ARG A 113 7.58 16.49 -12.11
CA ARG A 113 7.46 16.20 -10.68
C ARG A 113 6.18 15.42 -10.44
N PHE A 114 6.32 14.23 -9.85
CA PHE A 114 5.20 13.38 -9.48
C PHE A 114 4.94 13.47 -7.98
N PHE A 115 3.66 13.47 -7.60
CA PHE A 115 3.26 13.24 -6.21
C PHE A 115 3.10 11.74 -5.99
N GLY A 116 3.86 11.17 -5.06
CA GLY A 116 3.88 9.73 -4.84
C GLY A 116 2.55 9.21 -4.27
N ALA A 117 2.21 7.96 -4.60
CA ALA A 117 1.15 7.25 -3.90
C ALA A 117 1.45 7.14 -2.39
N LEU A 118 2.73 7.01 -2.04
CA LEU A 118 3.22 6.90 -0.67
C LEU A 118 2.97 8.20 0.12
N ASP A 119 3.26 9.38 -0.46
CA ASP A 119 2.95 10.66 0.18
C ASP A 119 1.46 10.83 0.46
N ARG A 120 0.60 10.35 -0.45
CA ARG A 120 -0.85 10.39 -0.25
C ARG A 120 -1.28 9.44 0.87
N ALA A 121 -0.69 8.26 0.97
CA ALA A 121 -0.98 7.29 2.02
C ALA A 121 -0.57 7.83 3.40
N VAL A 122 0.66 8.37 3.52
CA VAL A 122 1.16 8.97 4.77
C VAL A 122 0.25 10.11 5.23
N LYS A 123 -0.16 11.01 4.33
CA LYS A 123 -1.10 12.10 4.66
C LYS A 123 -2.50 11.62 5.08
N LEU A 124 -2.89 10.40 4.68
CA LEU A 124 -4.15 9.78 5.09
C LEU A 124 -4.01 9.14 6.47
N GLU A 125 -2.89 8.46 6.72
CA GLU A 125 -2.55 7.88 8.01
C GLU A 125 -2.42 8.95 9.09
N GLU A 126 -1.74 10.07 8.81
CA GLU A 126 -1.63 11.23 9.70
C GLU A 126 -3.01 11.74 10.13
N ARG A 127 -3.92 11.94 9.16
CA ARG A 127 -5.29 12.40 9.45
C ARG A 127 -6.07 11.45 10.36
N VAL A 128 -5.93 10.15 10.15
CA VAL A 128 -6.62 9.14 10.97
C VAL A 128 -6.01 9.09 12.38
N LEU A 129 -4.71 9.28 12.53
CA LEU A 129 -4.05 9.36 13.84
C LEU A 129 -4.47 10.61 14.62
N ASP A 130 -4.62 11.75 13.95
CA ASP A 130 -5.13 12.98 14.56
C ASP A 130 -6.59 12.83 15.05
N GLU A 131 -7.42 12.16 14.25
CA GLU A 131 -8.79 11.81 14.67
C GLU A 131 -8.79 10.87 15.88
N TRP A 132 -7.89 9.88 15.92
CA TRP A 132 -7.81 8.94 17.03
C TRP A 132 -7.29 9.59 18.32
N THR A 133 -6.31 10.48 18.24
CA THR A 133 -5.75 11.19 19.40
C THR A 133 -6.78 12.14 20.00
N SER A 134 -7.48 12.93 19.17
CA SER A 134 -8.55 13.81 19.64
C SER A 134 -9.71 13.03 20.29
N ALA A 135 -10.14 11.90 19.71
CA ALA A 135 -11.15 11.03 20.31
C ALA A 135 -10.71 10.47 21.68
N ARG A 136 -9.43 10.09 21.80
CA ARG A 136 -8.86 9.59 23.05
C ARG A 136 -8.80 10.67 24.14
N GLU A 137 -8.39 11.88 23.79
CA GLU A 137 -8.36 13.01 24.74
C GLU A 137 -9.76 13.34 25.26
N ILE A 138 -10.77 13.32 24.39
CA ILE A 138 -12.18 13.48 24.77
C ILE A 138 -12.58 12.40 25.77
N GLN A 139 -12.23 11.13 25.50
CA GLN A 139 -12.59 10.01 26.37
C GLN A 139 -11.85 10.03 27.71
N GLU A 140 -10.58 10.41 27.74
CA GLU A 140 -9.82 10.62 28.98
C GLU A 140 -10.40 11.78 29.81
N GLY A 141 -10.85 12.86 29.15
CA GLY A 141 -11.56 13.97 29.80
C GLY A 141 -12.86 13.54 30.48
N PHE A 142 -13.69 12.73 29.81
CA PHE A 142 -14.89 12.14 30.41
C PHE A 142 -14.58 11.16 31.55
N ALA A 143 -13.54 10.34 31.41
CA ALA A 143 -13.12 9.39 32.46
C ALA A 143 -12.51 10.08 33.69
N ALA A 144 -11.87 11.24 33.52
CA ALA A 144 -11.38 12.07 34.61
C ALA A 144 -12.52 12.84 35.30
N ALA A 145 -13.48 13.37 34.54
CA ALA A 145 -14.68 14.01 35.07
C ALA A 145 -15.58 13.03 35.86
N GLY A 146 -15.73 11.80 35.37
CA GLY A 146 -16.46 10.73 36.07
C GLY A 146 -15.79 10.29 37.38
N ARG A 147 -14.46 10.40 37.50
CA ARG A 147 -13.72 10.10 38.75
C ARG A 147 -13.85 11.19 39.80
N ASN A 148 -13.88 12.46 39.41
CA ASN A 148 -14.10 13.59 40.33
C ASN A 148 -15.60 13.80 40.67
N GLY A 149 -16.52 13.28 39.87
CA GLY A 149 -17.97 13.32 40.13
C GLY A 149 -18.50 12.26 41.12
N ALA A 150 -17.69 11.27 41.51
CA ALA A 150 -18.10 10.21 42.44
C ALA A 150 -18.23 10.66 43.91
N GLN A 151 -17.86 11.90 44.24
CA GLN A 151 -18.05 12.49 45.58
C GLN A 151 -19.11 13.60 45.66
N GLY A 152 -19.89 13.83 44.60
CA GLY A 152 -20.95 14.84 44.68
C GLY A 152 -21.87 14.91 43.46
N ALA A 153 -22.74 13.91 43.28
CA ALA A 153 -23.88 14.05 42.37
C ALA A 153 -25.01 13.05 42.70
N GLN A 154 -25.60 13.15 43.90
CA GLN A 154 -27.03 12.92 44.04
C GLN A 154 -27.74 14.25 43.76
N ALA A 155 -27.71 14.72 42.52
CA ALA A 155 -28.55 15.83 42.08
C ALA A 155 -28.72 15.76 40.56
N GLN A 156 -29.97 15.59 40.15
CA GLN A 156 -30.52 15.87 38.81
C GLN A 156 -30.29 14.82 37.71
N THR A 157 -30.95 13.68 37.89
CA THR A 157 -31.61 12.99 36.77
C THR A 157 -32.83 13.81 36.37
N GLN A 158 -32.73 14.66 35.34
CA GLN A 158 -33.87 15.18 34.55
C GLN A 158 -33.39 16.15 33.46
N VAL A 159 -32.87 15.64 32.34
CA VAL A 159 -33.12 16.01 30.91
C VAL A 159 -32.24 15.02 30.12
N ALA A 160 -32.65 14.21 29.16
CA ALA A 160 -33.76 14.26 28.24
C ALA A 160 -34.30 12.84 28.01
N GLN A 161 -35.61 12.71 28.09
CA GLN A 161 -36.32 11.63 27.41
C GLN A 161 -36.28 11.94 25.91
N GLY A 162 -35.83 10.97 25.11
CA GLY A 162 -35.97 11.00 23.65
C GLY A 162 -34.66 10.84 22.90
N VAL A 163 -34.04 9.65 22.98
CA VAL A 163 -33.77 8.74 21.85
C VAL A 163 -33.38 7.41 22.49
N ALA A 164 -34.05 6.33 22.09
CA ALA A 164 -33.79 4.98 22.57
C ALA A 164 -32.33 4.57 22.29
N ALA A 165 -31.68 3.96 23.27
CA ALA A 165 -30.37 3.36 23.11
C ALA A 165 -30.40 2.21 22.07
N PRO A 166 -29.48 2.16 21.09
CA PRO A 166 -29.10 0.89 20.51
C PRO A 166 -28.04 0.25 21.42
N GLN A 167 -28.35 -0.97 21.86
CA GLN A 167 -27.39 -1.88 22.45
C GLN A 167 -26.31 -2.22 21.42
N GLY A 168 -25.04 -2.18 21.81
CA GLY A 168 -23.92 -2.73 21.04
C GLY A 168 -23.10 -1.68 20.29
N SER A 169 -21.82 -1.58 20.69
CA SER A 169 -20.68 -0.95 19.99
C SER A 169 -20.97 -0.27 18.65
N VAL A 170 -20.91 1.06 18.63
CA VAL A 170 -21.07 1.88 17.43
C VAL A 170 -19.70 2.36 16.97
N TRP A 171 -19.07 1.61 16.06
CA TRP A 171 -18.38 2.29 14.96
C TRP A 171 -19.50 2.96 14.14
N ALA A 172 -19.41 4.27 13.92
CA ALA A 172 -20.44 4.99 13.20
C ALA A 172 -20.64 4.39 11.79
N PRO A 173 -21.87 4.23 11.29
CA PRO A 173 -22.11 3.82 9.91
C PRO A 173 -21.54 4.87 8.96
N ALA A 174 -21.00 4.41 7.82
CA ALA A 174 -20.29 5.20 6.81
C ALA A 174 -21.07 6.41 6.26
N GLU A 175 -22.38 6.46 6.53
CA GLU A 175 -23.35 7.47 6.09
C GLU A 175 -23.25 8.79 6.87
N ALA A 176 -22.59 8.80 8.04
CA ALA A 176 -22.36 10.01 8.85
C ALA A 176 -21.05 10.75 8.52
N ARG A 177 -20.35 10.35 7.46
CA ARG A 177 -19.14 11.05 6.98
C ARG A 177 -19.57 12.31 6.23
N PRO A 178 -19.08 13.51 6.57
CA PRO A 178 -19.32 14.69 5.75
C PRO A 178 -18.79 14.42 4.34
N ALA A 179 -19.64 14.61 3.34
CA ALA A 179 -19.31 14.43 1.95
C ALA A 179 -18.10 15.29 1.57
N PHE A 180 -17.15 14.68 0.88
CA PHE A 180 -16.06 15.38 0.22
C PHE A 180 -16.65 16.26 -0.90
N GLY A 181 -16.85 17.54 -0.61
CA GLY A 181 -17.38 18.53 -1.54
C GLY A 181 -16.69 19.87 -1.33
N GLY A 182 -15.98 20.32 -2.37
CA GLY A 182 -15.14 21.51 -2.35
C GLY A 182 -15.87 22.79 -1.95
N GLY A 183 -15.18 23.61 -1.17
CA GLY A 183 -15.62 24.94 -0.77
C GLY A 183 -14.55 25.54 0.14
N GLY A 184 -13.87 26.57 -0.37
CA GLY A 184 -12.65 27.15 0.21
C GLY A 184 -12.79 27.71 1.63
N GLY A 185 -11.62 27.89 2.26
CA GLY A 185 -11.46 28.81 3.38
C GLY A 185 -10.92 28.23 4.69
N ALA A 186 -10.25 27.07 4.69
CA ALA A 186 -9.47 26.64 5.85
C ALA A 186 -7.99 26.98 5.61
N ASP A 187 -7.47 27.89 6.42
CA ASP A 187 -6.11 28.40 6.45
C ASP A 187 -5.08 27.25 6.44
N GLU A 188 -4.35 27.08 5.34
CA GLU A 188 -3.32 26.05 5.14
C GLU A 188 -2.10 26.22 6.07
N SER A 189 -2.06 27.30 6.87
CA SER A 189 -0.96 27.59 7.81
C SER A 189 -1.14 26.99 9.21
N LEU A 190 -2.31 26.40 9.52
CA LEU A 190 -2.57 25.76 10.83
C LEU A 190 -2.22 24.26 10.88
N PHE A 191 -1.66 23.69 9.81
CA PHE A 191 -1.19 22.30 9.77
C PHE A 191 0.35 22.25 9.75
N SER A 192 0.98 22.55 10.90
CA SER A 192 2.43 22.40 11.08
C SER A 192 2.83 21.35 12.12
N GLY A 193 1.87 20.57 12.63
CA GLY A 193 2.09 19.67 13.78
C GLY A 193 3.07 18.51 13.55
N GLY A 194 3.39 18.15 12.30
CA GLY A 194 4.25 17.01 11.99
C GLY A 194 5.75 17.33 11.77
N VAL A 195 6.07 18.52 11.25
CA VAL A 195 7.46 18.87 10.90
C VAL A 195 8.31 19.11 12.17
N GLU A 196 7.68 19.54 13.26
CA GLU A 196 8.34 19.71 14.56
C GLU A 196 8.66 18.39 15.27
N TYR A 197 7.93 17.31 14.98
CA TYR A 197 8.13 16.02 15.63
C TYR A 197 9.45 15.35 15.20
N LEU A 198 9.83 15.47 13.92
CA LEU A 198 11.13 15.01 13.43
C LEU A 198 12.29 15.84 14.00
N GLY A 199 12.11 17.15 14.18
CA GLY A 199 13.10 18.03 14.82
C GLY A 199 13.33 17.70 16.31
N ARG A 200 12.29 17.24 17.01
CA ARG A 200 12.37 16.84 18.42
C ARG A 200 13.17 15.55 18.63
N PHE A 201 13.07 14.59 17.71
CA PHE A 201 13.87 13.37 17.75
C PHE A 201 15.34 13.61 17.35
N ALA A 202 15.59 14.46 16.34
CA ALA A 202 16.95 14.83 15.95
C ALA A 202 17.69 15.59 17.07
N SER A 203 17.00 16.49 17.79
CA SER A 203 17.57 17.26 18.91
C SER A 203 17.62 16.50 20.24
N ALA A 204 16.88 15.39 20.38
CA ALA A 204 17.00 14.47 21.51
C ALA A 204 18.25 13.58 21.38
N GLY A 205 18.61 13.16 20.16
CA GLY A 205 19.86 12.44 19.90
C GLY A 205 21.13 13.29 20.10
N ALA A 206 21.04 14.61 19.92
CA ALA A 206 22.17 15.51 20.16
C ALA A 206 22.45 15.78 21.66
N ARG A 207 21.44 15.66 22.53
CA ARG A 207 21.58 15.94 23.97
C ARG A 207 22.11 14.77 24.80
N SER A 208 21.99 13.54 24.31
CA SER A 208 22.54 12.36 25.00
C SER A 208 24.06 12.20 24.87
N VAL A 209 24.70 12.93 23.94
CA VAL A 209 26.17 12.89 23.74
C VAL A 209 26.91 13.91 24.63
N GLN A 210 26.22 14.92 25.17
CA GLN A 210 26.86 16.05 25.87
C GLN A 210 26.80 15.97 27.41
N GLY A 211 26.29 14.86 27.96
CA GLY A 211 25.97 14.71 29.38
C GLY A 211 26.64 13.54 30.08
N GLN A 212 27.88 13.18 29.75
CA GLN A 212 28.71 12.28 30.58
C GLN A 212 30.19 12.56 30.31
N GLY A 213 30.88 13.18 31.27
CA GLY A 213 32.34 13.35 31.23
C GLY A 213 32.86 14.60 31.93
N GLN A 214 32.77 14.66 33.26
CA GLN A 214 33.67 15.49 34.08
C GLN A 214 34.38 14.61 35.11
N GLY A 215 35.71 14.62 35.04
CA GLY A 215 36.62 14.21 36.11
C GLY A 215 37.29 12.85 35.90
N GLU A 216 38.50 12.83 35.32
CA GLU A 216 39.73 12.53 36.07
C GLU A 216 40.98 12.71 35.20
N GLU A 217 41.98 13.30 35.85
CA GLU A 217 43.26 13.78 35.36
C GLU A 217 44.28 12.62 35.35
N GLY A 218 44.93 12.37 34.22
CA GLY A 218 45.93 11.29 34.14
C GLY A 218 46.66 11.20 32.79
N THR A 219 47.86 11.78 32.74
CA THR A 219 49.07 11.28 32.04
C THR A 219 49.04 10.97 30.52
N ARG A 220 49.79 11.80 29.76
CA ARG A 220 50.30 11.62 28.37
C ARG A 220 50.97 10.23 28.15
N PRO A 221 51.12 9.65 26.92
CA PRO A 221 51.65 10.34 25.72
C PRO A 221 51.24 9.85 24.29
N GLY A 222 51.30 10.80 23.35
CA GLY A 222 51.87 10.73 21.98
C GLY A 222 51.59 9.58 21.00
N ALA A 223 50.98 9.91 19.84
CA ALA A 223 51.26 9.32 18.51
C ALA A 223 50.57 10.19 17.42
N VAL A 224 51.27 11.14 16.79
CA VAL A 224 51.85 11.07 15.42
C VAL A 224 50.89 10.48 14.37
N VAL A 225 50.23 11.36 13.62
CA VAL A 225 49.61 11.06 12.33
C VAL A 225 50.67 11.26 11.24
N ARG A 226 51.07 10.20 10.55
CA ARG A 226 51.74 10.28 9.24
C ARG A 226 50.75 9.85 8.17
N GLY A 227 50.56 10.72 7.19
CA GLY A 227 49.98 10.35 5.90
C GLY A 227 51.06 9.75 5.02
N ASP A 228 50.68 8.72 4.26
CA ASP A 228 51.32 8.20 3.06
C ASP A 228 50.14 7.55 2.29
N GLY A 229 49.80 7.89 1.05
CA GLY A 229 50.67 8.26 -0.06
C GLY A 229 51.04 7.00 -0.85
N LEU A 230 50.11 6.41 -1.61
CA LEU A 230 50.42 5.33 -2.55
C LEU A 230 49.73 5.55 -3.90
N LEU A 231 50.46 6.24 -4.78
CA LEU A 231 50.48 5.97 -6.21
C LEU A 231 51.25 4.65 -6.41
N VAL A 232 50.68 3.71 -7.17
CA VAL A 232 51.49 2.67 -7.83
C VAL A 232 51.04 2.56 -9.29
N GLU A 233 52.03 2.93 -10.11
CA GLU A 233 52.30 2.69 -11.52
C GLU A 233 51.48 1.64 -12.28
N ALA A 234 51.08 2.08 -13.48
CA ALA A 234 50.78 1.23 -14.62
C ALA A 234 52.07 0.99 -15.42
N GLN A 235 52.42 -0.26 -15.71
CA GLN A 235 53.15 -0.64 -16.92
C GLN A 235 52.78 -2.06 -17.37
N ALA A 236 52.74 -2.15 -18.71
CA ALA A 236 52.69 -3.27 -19.66
C ALA A 236 52.93 -4.72 -19.16
#